data_AF-A3PC45-F1
#
_entry.id   AF-A3PC45-F1
#
_cell.length_a   1.000
_cell.length_b   1.000
_cell.length_c   1.000
_cell.angle_alpha   90.00
_cell.angle_beta   90.00
_cell.angle_gamma   90.00
#
_symmetry.space_group_name_H-M   'P 1'
#
loop_
_entity.id
_entity.type
_entity.pdbx_description
1 polymer ?
#
loop_
_entity_poly.entity_id
_entity_poly.type
_entity_poly.pdbx_seq_one_letter_code
_entity_poly.pdbx_strand_id
1 'polypeptide(L)'
;MMNIKMPQKDGFSIIELIIAGAISVTAIGVGFSLLQIALKGNKIDETQMGLNGRINDTLDFILDEVKASKRIIDNETEILQFNQNCTFPDDSQFLFGINLPDQALVRSDYDPKGGQFNLNQVECPIVYSLRASSNNEKKPFSLIRYGPQYNESGYYISPSYIQFQETTLLDGITDSTNYKKISCPNKWGDIKTVKGISFCIDEFKKAIEIQIEASDLQKGIDKNEIRSIASIGGFTSIQDENQINIYQNEPNNEQLSSFCFGSQCCWMGICLKSNKVTYIIDNSFFMNEDYLHLNGQVIDGSWEQIDEPELISPTINGKNLFEYTINSLKQHINKLPSSNNLSEENKIYIQIISNNGSSNYLFEDGPQALTSENKIAAFSFLNNLTAEVETAINPWEDVCRSLESEYIGQLIILSAWKPSTIKASILQPCVGREDGNFEEIIDDYNQLTRSKSAIGALVIDSISLYNNFCESSKNIFANDWLGSLSKGPESFCVHIK
;
A
#
# COMPACT_ATOMS: atom_id res chain seq x y z
N MET A 1 99.93 -32.80 -32.39
CA MET A 1 99.30 -33.58 -31.30
C MET A 1 97.98 -32.92 -30.96
N MET A 2 96.87 -33.41 -31.52
CA MET A 2 95.52 -33.15 -31.00
C MET A 2 94.74 -34.44 -31.29
N ASN A 3 94.54 -35.20 -30.22
CA ASN A 3 93.92 -36.52 -30.27
C ASN A 3 92.42 -36.31 -30.09
N ILE A 4 91.68 -36.26 -31.20
CA ILE A 4 90.21 -36.16 -31.19
C ILE A 4 89.68 -37.55 -30.83
N LYS A 5 89.26 -37.73 -29.58
CA LYS A 5 88.45 -38.89 -29.18
C LYS A 5 87.12 -38.82 -29.92
N MET A 6 86.84 -39.79 -30.78
CA MET A 6 85.50 -40.00 -31.31
C MET A 6 84.57 -40.43 -30.16
N PRO A 7 83.34 -39.88 -30.09
CA PRO A 7 82.38 -40.27 -29.07
C PRO A 7 81.85 -41.68 -29.36
N GLN A 8 81.92 -42.54 -28.35
CA GLN A 8 81.32 -43.86 -28.35
C GLN A 8 79.79 -43.66 -28.33
N LYS A 9 79.12 -44.05 -29.42
CA LYS A 9 77.65 -44.04 -29.49
C LYS A 9 77.15 -45.29 -28.78
N ASP A 10 76.95 -45.18 -27.47
CA ASP A 10 76.23 -46.18 -26.70
C ASP A 10 74.75 -46.09 -27.09
N GLY A 11 74.27 -47.06 -27.86
CA GLY A 11 72.86 -47.21 -28.17
C GLY A 11 72.11 -47.78 -26.96
N PHE A 12 70.89 -47.31 -26.73
CA PHE A 12 70.03 -47.79 -25.64
C PHE A 12 69.75 -49.30 -25.76
N SER A 13 69.79 -50.00 -24.63
CA SER A 13 69.34 -51.39 -24.53
C SER A 13 67.83 -51.48 -24.76
N ILE A 14 67.34 -52.59 -25.34
CA ILE A 14 65.90 -52.87 -25.52
C ILE A 14 65.15 -52.73 -24.18
N ILE A 15 65.77 -53.12 -23.07
CA ILE A 15 65.18 -53.03 -21.73
C ILE A 15 65.01 -51.57 -21.29
N GLU A 16 66.00 -50.71 -21.55
CA GLU A 16 65.92 -49.27 -21.26
C GLU A 16 64.84 -48.60 -22.09
N LEU A 17 64.67 -49.02 -23.35
CA LEU A 17 63.62 -48.50 -24.23
C LEU A 17 62.21 -48.88 -23.74
N ILE A 18 62.03 -50.10 -23.23
CA ILE A 18 60.77 -50.57 -22.66
C ILE A 18 60.45 -49.82 -21.36
N ILE A 19 61.43 -49.63 -20.47
CA ILE A 19 61.24 -48.89 -19.22
C ILE A 19 60.92 -47.42 -19.50
N ALA A 20 61.66 -46.77 -20.41
CA ALA A 20 61.39 -45.40 -20.83
C ALA A 20 60.01 -45.26 -21.49
N GLY A 21 59.60 -46.24 -22.30
CA GLY A 21 58.28 -46.32 -22.89
C GLY A 21 57.17 -46.45 -21.83
N ALA A 22 57.35 -47.33 -20.85
CA ALA A 22 56.41 -47.53 -19.76
C ALA A 22 56.24 -46.25 -18.91
N ILE A 23 57.36 -45.62 -18.51
CA ILE A 23 57.35 -44.36 -17.76
C ILE A 23 56.65 -43.26 -18.57
N SER A 24 56.91 -43.17 -19.88
CA SER A 24 56.27 -42.18 -20.76
C SER A 24 54.76 -42.39 -20.85
N VAL A 25 54.30 -43.64 -21.01
CA VAL A 25 52.87 -43.97 -21.05
C VAL A 25 52.20 -43.65 -19.72
N THR A 26 52.84 -43.96 -18.58
CA THR A 26 52.30 -43.62 -17.26
C THR A 26 52.24 -42.10 -17.06
N ALA A 27 53.28 -41.37 -17.44
CA ALA A 27 53.32 -39.91 -17.34
C ALA A 27 52.22 -39.25 -18.19
N ILE A 28 52.01 -39.73 -19.42
CA ILE A 28 50.92 -39.28 -20.30
C ILE A 28 49.55 -39.62 -19.69
N GLY A 29 49.39 -40.84 -19.14
CA GLY A 29 48.15 -41.27 -18.50
C GLY A 29 47.77 -40.42 -17.29
N VAL A 30 48.75 -40.13 -16.41
CA VAL A 30 48.55 -39.24 -15.25
C VAL A 30 48.27 -37.81 -15.71
N GLY A 31 49.02 -37.30 -16.70
CA GLY A 31 48.79 -35.98 -17.27
C GLY A 31 47.40 -35.82 -17.89
N PHE A 32 46.93 -36.83 -18.62
CA PHE A 32 45.58 -36.85 -19.18
C PHE A 32 44.50 -36.90 -18.10
N SER A 33 44.69 -37.68 -17.04
CA SER A 33 43.77 -37.74 -15.90
C SER A 33 43.66 -36.40 -15.17
N LEU A 34 44.80 -35.74 -14.89
CA LEU A 34 44.82 -34.40 -14.29
C LEU A 34 44.15 -33.36 -15.19
N LEU A 35 44.39 -33.42 -16.50
CA LEU A 35 43.73 -32.53 -17.47
C LEU A 35 42.21 -32.72 -17.46
N GLN A 36 41.74 -33.97 -17.43
CA GLN A 36 40.31 -34.28 -17.34
C GLN A 36 39.69 -33.76 -16.04
N ILE A 37 40.39 -33.87 -14.90
CA ILE A 37 39.94 -33.31 -13.63
C ILE A 37 39.84 -31.78 -13.71
N ALA A 38 40.87 -31.11 -14.24
CA ALA A 38 40.89 -29.66 -14.38
C ALA A 38 39.79 -29.14 -15.32
N LEU A 39 39.60 -29.78 -16.48
CA LEU A 39 38.54 -29.42 -17.43
C LEU A 39 37.14 -29.63 -16.85
N LYS A 40 36.93 -30.72 -16.10
CA LYS A 40 35.67 -30.97 -15.39
C LYS A 40 35.42 -29.95 -14.29
N GLY A 41 36.44 -29.60 -13.51
CA GLY A 41 36.38 -28.57 -12.47
C GLY A 41 35.98 -27.20 -13.05
N ASN A 42 36.71 -26.74 -14.08
CA ASN A 42 36.40 -25.46 -14.74
C ASN A 42 34.97 -25.41 -15.29
N LYS A 43 34.47 -26.53 -15.84
CA LYS A 43 33.11 -26.59 -16.36
C LYS A 43 32.06 -26.51 -15.24
N ILE A 44 32.32 -27.13 -14.08
CA ILE A 44 31.45 -27.01 -12.90
C ILE A 44 31.41 -25.56 -12.42
N ASP A 45 32.58 -24.93 -12.29
CA ASP A 45 32.70 -23.54 -11.83
C ASP A 45 31.96 -22.59 -12.79
N GLU A 46 32.11 -22.77 -14.10
CA GLU A 46 31.39 -22.00 -15.11
C GLU A 46 29.87 -22.14 -14.98
N THR A 47 29.36 -23.37 -14.80
CA THR A 47 27.92 -23.60 -14.63
C THR A 47 27.39 -23.07 -13.31
N GLN A 48 28.17 -23.16 -12.22
CA GLN A 48 27.79 -22.64 -10.92
C GLN A 48 27.79 -21.11 -10.93
N MET A 49 28.77 -20.48 -11.57
CA MET A 49 28.81 -19.03 -11.80
C MET A 49 27.62 -18.59 -12.65
N GLY A 50 27.29 -19.31 -13.73
CA GLY A 50 26.13 -19.00 -14.57
C GLY A 50 24.79 -19.13 -13.82
N LEU A 51 24.63 -20.18 -13.00
CA LEU A 51 23.45 -20.37 -12.17
C LEU A 51 23.33 -19.26 -11.11
N ASN A 52 24.43 -18.91 -10.44
CA ASN A 52 24.47 -17.77 -9.51
C ASN A 52 24.12 -16.45 -10.18
N GLY A 53 24.65 -16.20 -11.37
CA GLY A 53 24.31 -15.01 -12.16
C GLY A 53 22.81 -14.92 -12.39
N ARG A 54 22.19 -15.99 -12.91
CA ARG A 54 20.74 -16.03 -13.15
C ARG A 54 19.90 -15.84 -11.88
N ILE A 55 20.30 -16.44 -10.76
CA ILE A 55 19.58 -16.24 -9.49
C ILE A 55 19.70 -14.79 -9.03
N ASN A 56 20.90 -14.20 -9.08
CA ASN A 56 21.10 -12.80 -8.69
C ASN A 56 20.34 -11.83 -9.59
N ASP A 57 20.39 -12.02 -10.92
CA ASP A 57 19.62 -11.20 -11.87
C ASP A 57 18.10 -11.29 -11.60
N THR A 58 17.62 -12.48 -11.24
CA THR A 58 16.21 -12.70 -10.86
C THR A 58 15.86 -11.99 -9.55
N LEU A 59 16.75 -12.08 -8.54
CA LEU A 59 16.57 -11.44 -7.25
C LEU A 59 16.58 -9.91 -7.38
N ASP A 60 17.50 -9.35 -8.15
CA ASP A 60 17.60 -7.92 -8.44
C ASP A 60 16.33 -7.42 -9.16
N PHE A 61 15.85 -8.18 -10.15
CA PHE A 61 14.60 -7.87 -10.85
C PHE A 61 13.40 -7.81 -9.89
N ILE A 62 13.24 -8.81 -9.02
CA ILE A 62 12.17 -8.82 -8.00
C ILE A 62 12.31 -7.61 -7.08
N LEU A 63 13.55 -7.32 -6.66
CA LEU A 63 13.81 -6.23 -5.74
C LEU A 63 13.49 -4.85 -6.33
N ASP A 64 13.75 -4.65 -7.62
CA ASP A 64 13.41 -3.40 -8.29
C ASP A 64 11.90 -3.21 -8.40
N GLU A 65 11.12 -4.27 -8.60
CA GLU A 65 9.65 -4.20 -8.51
C GLU A 65 9.17 -3.92 -7.08
N VAL A 66 9.80 -4.51 -6.07
CA VAL A 66 9.50 -4.20 -4.66
C VAL A 66 9.78 -2.74 -4.35
N LYS A 67 10.91 -2.19 -4.82
CA LYS A 67 11.25 -0.76 -4.63
C LYS A 67 10.22 0.14 -5.30
N ALA A 68 9.72 -0.24 -6.46
CA ALA A 68 8.69 0.49 -7.21
C ALA A 68 7.26 0.22 -6.71
N SER A 69 7.07 -0.65 -5.73
CA SER A 69 5.76 -1.02 -5.21
C SER A 69 5.22 -0.04 -4.19
N LYS A 70 3.90 0.02 -4.03
CA LYS A 70 3.25 0.64 -2.88
C LYS A 70 3.22 -0.31 -1.68
N ARG A 71 2.99 -1.62 -1.89
CA ARG A 71 2.83 -2.60 -0.82
C ARG A 71 3.06 -4.03 -1.31
N ILE A 72 3.55 -4.89 -0.44
CA ILE A 72 3.70 -6.33 -0.67
C ILE A 72 2.46 -7.06 -0.16
N ILE A 73 2.00 -8.08 -0.89
CA ILE A 73 0.84 -8.89 -0.54
C ILE A 73 1.34 -10.29 -0.21
N ASP A 74 1.11 -10.75 1.01
CA ASP A 74 1.62 -12.03 1.48
C ASP A 74 0.54 -13.11 1.60
N ASN A 75 -0.69 -12.78 1.21
CA ASN A 75 -1.85 -13.66 1.22
C ASN A 75 -2.59 -13.61 -0.12
N GLU A 76 -2.88 -14.79 -0.67
CA GLU A 76 -3.55 -14.95 -1.96
C GLU A 76 -4.94 -14.29 -1.98
N THR A 77 -5.70 -14.39 -0.88
CA THR A 77 -7.07 -13.85 -0.83
C THR A 77 -7.11 -12.32 -0.90
N GLU A 78 -6.02 -11.64 -0.54
CA GLU A 78 -5.91 -10.18 -0.62
C GLU A 78 -5.81 -9.68 -2.08
N ILE A 79 -5.40 -10.53 -3.02
CA ILE A 79 -5.34 -10.17 -4.44
C ILE A 79 -6.73 -9.87 -5.00
N LEU A 80 -7.74 -10.64 -4.57
CA LEU A 80 -9.13 -10.49 -4.99
C LEU A 80 -9.80 -9.22 -4.46
N GLN A 81 -9.19 -8.56 -3.46
CA GLN A 81 -9.69 -7.29 -2.91
C GLN A 81 -9.52 -6.13 -3.90
N PHE A 82 -8.59 -6.24 -4.85
CA PHE A 82 -8.34 -5.21 -5.86
C PHE A 82 -9.33 -5.29 -7.01
N ASN A 83 -9.54 -6.51 -7.54
CA ASN A 83 -10.55 -6.81 -8.55
C ASN A 83 -10.89 -8.31 -8.45
N GLN A 84 -12.17 -8.67 -8.56
CA GLN A 84 -12.61 -10.07 -8.49
C GLN A 84 -12.05 -10.93 -9.64
N ASN A 85 -11.61 -10.28 -10.73
CA ASN A 85 -10.96 -10.93 -11.86
C ASN A 85 -9.44 -11.01 -11.72
N CYS A 86 -8.85 -10.50 -10.64
CA CYS A 86 -7.43 -10.68 -10.39
C CYS A 86 -7.13 -12.13 -10.08
N THR A 87 -6.31 -12.74 -10.92
CA THR A 87 -5.87 -14.12 -10.74
C THR A 87 -4.37 -14.20 -10.93
N PHE A 88 -3.85 -15.39 -10.71
CA PHE A 88 -2.52 -15.80 -11.13
C PHE A 88 -2.67 -17.16 -11.80
N PRO A 89 -1.64 -17.64 -12.50
CA PRO A 89 -1.84 -18.74 -13.41
C PRO A 89 -2.33 -20.03 -12.75
N ASP A 90 -3.37 -20.62 -13.33
CA ASP A 90 -3.89 -21.93 -12.94
C ASP A 90 -2.73 -22.96 -13.00
N ASP A 91 -2.63 -23.83 -12.00
CA ASP A 91 -1.52 -24.77 -11.76
C ASP A 91 -0.21 -24.18 -11.21
N SER A 92 -0.24 -23.00 -10.58
CA SER A 92 0.91 -22.46 -9.83
C SER A 92 0.63 -22.28 -8.33
N GLN A 93 1.69 -22.22 -7.53
CA GLN A 93 1.62 -21.98 -6.08
C GLN A 93 1.96 -20.53 -5.80
N PHE A 94 1.04 -19.80 -5.15
CA PHE A 94 1.25 -18.40 -4.78
C PHE A 94 2.46 -18.25 -3.83
N LEU A 95 3.27 -17.22 -4.08
CA LEU A 95 4.35 -16.79 -3.18
C LEU A 95 3.96 -15.48 -2.49
N PHE A 96 3.95 -14.40 -3.25
CA PHE A 96 3.59 -13.06 -2.82
C PHE A 96 3.15 -12.24 -4.03
N GLY A 97 2.38 -11.19 -3.77
CA GLY A 97 1.99 -10.19 -4.74
C GLY A 97 2.66 -8.85 -4.47
N ILE A 98 2.66 -7.99 -5.47
CA ILE A 98 3.18 -6.62 -5.40
C ILE A 98 2.08 -5.69 -5.90
N ASN A 99 1.60 -4.82 -5.01
CA ASN A 99 0.71 -3.74 -5.38
C ASN A 99 1.51 -2.55 -5.90
N LEU A 100 1.22 -2.12 -7.12
CA LEU A 100 1.83 -0.95 -7.73
C LEU A 100 1.06 0.33 -7.35
N PRO A 101 1.72 1.49 -7.26
CA PRO A 101 1.02 2.76 -7.19
C PRO A 101 0.45 3.13 -8.56
N ASP A 102 -0.43 4.14 -8.61
CA ASP A 102 -0.98 4.66 -9.85
C ASP A 102 0.13 5.13 -10.80
N GLN A 103 0.04 4.74 -12.08
CA GLN A 103 1.09 4.94 -13.07
C GLN A 103 0.64 5.86 -14.20
N ALA A 104 1.52 6.76 -14.63
CA ALA A 104 1.38 7.42 -15.94
C ALA A 104 1.76 6.44 -17.05
N LEU A 105 0.91 6.28 -18.07
CA LEU A 105 1.17 5.34 -19.18
C LEU A 105 1.87 6.04 -20.35
N VAL A 106 1.63 7.33 -20.51
CA VAL A 106 2.29 8.17 -21.52
C VAL A 106 2.84 9.44 -20.90
N ARG A 107 3.84 10.04 -21.55
CA ARG A 107 4.45 11.29 -21.06
C ARG A 107 3.45 12.43 -20.91
N SER A 108 2.39 12.46 -21.73
CA SER A 108 1.29 13.42 -21.62
C SER A 108 0.41 13.19 -20.40
N ASP A 109 0.45 12.02 -19.75
CA ASP A 109 -0.25 11.81 -18.49
C ASP A 109 0.41 12.57 -17.33
N TYR A 110 1.68 12.95 -17.51
CA TYR A 110 2.38 13.91 -16.65
C TYR A 110 2.07 15.38 -17.02
N ASP A 111 1.26 15.64 -18.05
CA ASP A 111 0.84 17.00 -18.42
C ASP A 111 -0.51 17.30 -17.76
N PRO A 112 -0.51 17.98 -16.60
CA PRO A 112 -1.69 18.10 -15.78
C PRO A 112 -2.75 18.97 -16.45
N LYS A 113 -3.97 18.45 -16.60
CA LYS A 113 -5.16 19.29 -16.82
C LYS A 113 -5.80 19.58 -15.46
N GLY A 114 -5.72 20.83 -15.01
CA GLY A 114 -6.29 21.22 -13.70
C GLY A 114 -5.59 20.59 -12.50
N GLY A 115 -4.26 20.46 -12.53
CA GLY A 115 -3.47 20.01 -11.37
C GLY A 115 -3.50 18.51 -11.07
N GLN A 116 -4.16 17.69 -11.89
CA GLN A 116 -4.10 16.22 -11.77
C GLN A 116 -3.26 15.61 -12.89
N PHE A 117 -2.31 14.76 -12.51
CA PHE A 117 -1.71 13.80 -13.44
C PHE A 117 -2.77 12.77 -13.83
N ASN A 118 -2.83 12.41 -15.10
CA ASN A 118 -3.75 11.39 -15.61
C ASN A 118 -3.17 9.99 -15.34
N LEU A 119 -2.99 9.66 -14.05
CA LEU A 119 -2.43 8.39 -13.62
C LEU A 119 -3.49 7.31 -13.70
N ASN A 120 -3.15 6.18 -14.30
CA ASN A 120 -4.00 5.03 -14.40
C ASN A 120 -3.69 4.06 -13.25
N GLN A 121 -4.73 3.66 -12.54
CA GLN A 121 -4.63 2.66 -11.48
C GLN A 121 -4.40 1.28 -12.10
N VAL A 122 -3.39 0.56 -11.62
CA VAL A 122 -3.17 -0.85 -11.98
C VAL A 122 -4.27 -1.69 -11.34
N GLU A 123 -5.06 -2.39 -12.15
CA GLU A 123 -6.29 -3.08 -11.72
C GLU A 123 -6.00 -4.29 -10.81
N CYS A 124 -4.82 -4.91 -10.97
CA CYS A 124 -4.40 -6.09 -10.23
C CYS A 124 -2.94 -5.99 -9.78
N PRO A 125 -2.58 -6.59 -8.63
CA PRO A 125 -1.19 -6.69 -8.22
C PRO A 125 -0.41 -7.62 -9.16
N ILE A 126 0.91 -7.38 -9.27
CA ILE A 126 1.82 -8.36 -9.87
C ILE A 126 1.90 -9.56 -8.95
N VAL A 127 1.79 -10.77 -9.47
CA VAL A 127 1.82 -12.00 -8.68
C VAL A 127 3.05 -12.83 -9.03
N TYR A 128 3.79 -13.24 -8.01
CA TYR A 128 4.85 -14.23 -8.13
C TYR A 128 4.34 -15.59 -7.67
N SER A 129 4.56 -16.61 -8.50
CA SER A 129 4.13 -17.98 -8.23
C SER A 129 5.13 -19.01 -8.72
N LEU A 130 5.05 -20.23 -8.18
CA LEU A 130 5.85 -21.38 -8.61
C LEU A 130 5.01 -22.35 -9.41
N ARG A 131 5.46 -22.69 -10.62
CA ARG A 131 4.83 -23.72 -11.45
C ARG A 131 5.78 -24.90 -11.63
N ALA A 132 5.26 -26.13 -11.61
CA ALA A 132 6.06 -27.30 -11.95
C ALA A 132 6.43 -27.28 -13.45
N SER A 133 7.70 -27.50 -13.78
CA SER A 133 8.14 -27.56 -15.17
C SER A 133 7.60 -28.82 -15.86
N SER A 134 6.95 -28.65 -17.01
CA SER A 134 6.28 -29.70 -17.77
C SER A 134 7.22 -30.67 -18.51
N ASN A 135 8.53 -30.39 -18.55
CA ASN A 135 9.47 -31.02 -19.49
C ASN A 135 10.56 -31.93 -18.87
N ASN A 136 10.49 -32.36 -17.60
CA ASN A 136 11.52 -33.24 -17.04
C ASN A 136 10.98 -34.31 -16.08
N GLU A 137 11.53 -35.53 -16.18
CA GLU A 137 11.28 -36.67 -15.26
C GLU A 137 11.65 -36.36 -13.78
N LYS A 138 12.38 -35.26 -13.53
CA LYS A 138 12.79 -34.77 -12.20
C LYS A 138 12.10 -33.47 -11.74
N LYS A 139 11.11 -32.96 -12.50
CA LYS A 139 10.25 -31.78 -12.23
C LYS A 139 10.86 -30.66 -11.36
N PRO A 140 11.82 -29.87 -11.85
CA PRO A 140 12.15 -28.59 -11.20
C PRO A 140 10.96 -27.63 -11.30
N PHE A 141 10.89 -26.65 -10.40
CA PHE A 141 9.92 -25.57 -10.45
C PHE A 141 10.47 -24.37 -11.22
N SER A 142 9.56 -23.60 -11.81
CA SER A 142 9.83 -22.34 -12.49
C SER A 142 9.18 -21.21 -11.71
N LEU A 143 9.93 -20.14 -11.45
CA LEU A 143 9.41 -18.90 -10.89
C LEU A 143 8.74 -18.10 -12.00
N ILE A 144 7.43 -17.95 -11.85
CA ILE A 144 6.56 -17.23 -12.77
C ILE A 144 6.21 -15.89 -12.14
N ARG A 145 6.30 -14.86 -12.96
CA ARG A 145 5.73 -13.55 -12.70
C ARG A 145 4.50 -13.38 -13.58
N TYR A 146 3.38 -13.01 -13.00
CA TYR A 146 2.16 -12.66 -13.71
C TYR A 146 1.84 -11.19 -13.46
N GLY A 147 1.90 -10.38 -14.52
CA GLY A 147 1.79 -8.93 -14.37
C GLY A 147 1.84 -8.19 -15.71
N PRO A 148 1.77 -6.85 -15.66
CA PRO A 148 1.90 -6.01 -16.83
C PRO A 148 3.31 -6.11 -17.42
N GLN A 149 3.39 -5.97 -18.74
CA GLN A 149 4.64 -6.01 -19.51
C GLN A 149 5.33 -4.65 -19.57
N TYR A 150 6.61 -4.65 -19.89
CA TYR A 150 7.44 -3.44 -19.99
C TYR A 150 7.68 -3.04 -21.44
N ASN A 151 7.70 -1.74 -21.72
CA ASN A 151 8.22 -1.23 -22.98
C ASN A 151 9.75 -1.16 -22.96
N GLU A 152 10.36 -0.84 -24.10
CA GLU A 152 11.82 -0.70 -24.24
C GLU A 152 12.42 0.38 -23.33
N SER A 153 11.58 1.28 -22.80
CA SER A 153 11.97 2.33 -21.85
C SER A 153 11.74 1.95 -20.38
N GLY A 154 11.28 0.72 -20.10
CA GLY A 154 11.07 0.20 -18.74
C GLY A 154 9.74 0.61 -18.09
N TYR A 155 8.80 1.21 -18.82
CA TYR A 155 7.47 1.53 -18.30
C TYR A 155 6.47 0.40 -18.53
N TYR A 156 5.52 0.23 -17.61
CA TYR A 156 4.41 -0.70 -17.78
C TYR A 156 3.53 -0.32 -18.97
N ILE A 157 3.28 -1.26 -19.87
CA ILE A 157 2.54 -1.05 -21.12
C ILE A 157 1.03 -0.97 -20.87
N SER A 158 0.52 -1.46 -19.73
CA SER A 158 -0.90 -1.38 -19.41
C SER A 158 -1.22 -1.69 -17.95
N PRO A 159 -2.19 -0.99 -17.36
CA PRO A 159 -2.69 -1.28 -16.01
C PRO A 159 -3.80 -2.32 -15.98
N SER A 160 -4.35 -2.75 -17.13
CA SER A 160 -5.50 -3.67 -17.15
C SER A 160 -5.10 -5.13 -17.04
N TYR A 161 -5.81 -5.88 -16.19
CA TYR A 161 -5.55 -7.30 -15.93
C TYR A 161 -5.67 -8.16 -17.20
N ILE A 162 -6.46 -7.74 -18.18
CA ILE A 162 -6.66 -8.44 -19.46
C ILE A 162 -5.35 -8.54 -20.27
N GLN A 163 -4.41 -7.63 -20.02
CA GLN A 163 -3.13 -7.56 -20.72
C GLN A 163 -1.97 -8.11 -19.88
N PHE A 164 -2.25 -8.70 -18.71
CA PHE A 164 -1.24 -9.35 -17.90
C PHE A 164 -0.73 -10.59 -18.62
N GLN A 165 0.58 -10.77 -18.58
CA GLN A 165 1.23 -11.91 -19.20
C GLN A 165 2.12 -12.63 -18.20
N GLU A 166 2.27 -13.93 -18.43
CA GLU A 166 3.19 -14.76 -17.70
C GLU A 166 4.62 -14.54 -18.21
N THR A 167 5.56 -14.37 -17.30
CA THR A 167 6.99 -14.30 -17.60
C THR A 167 7.71 -15.30 -16.70
N THR A 168 8.46 -16.22 -17.30
CA THR A 168 9.32 -17.13 -16.55
C THR A 168 10.62 -16.41 -16.21
N LEU A 169 10.85 -16.15 -14.93
CA LEU A 169 12.05 -15.45 -14.47
C LEU A 169 13.22 -16.41 -14.27
N LEU A 170 12.96 -17.55 -13.63
CA LEU A 170 13.98 -18.53 -13.32
C LEU A 170 13.42 -19.95 -13.42
N ASP A 171 14.19 -20.83 -14.03
CA ASP A 171 13.94 -22.27 -14.05
C ASP A 171 14.94 -23.00 -13.15
N GLY A 172 14.57 -24.19 -12.69
CA GLY A 172 15.48 -25.04 -11.92
C GLY A 172 15.31 -24.89 -10.41
N ILE A 173 14.23 -24.27 -9.94
CA ILE A 173 13.99 -24.14 -8.49
C ILE A 173 13.77 -25.53 -7.89
N THR A 174 14.46 -25.79 -6.79
CA THR A 174 14.47 -27.10 -6.16
C THR A 174 13.10 -27.41 -5.52
N ASP A 175 12.75 -28.69 -5.44
CA ASP A 175 11.59 -29.15 -4.66
C ASP A 175 11.90 -29.23 -3.14
N SER A 176 13.18 -29.06 -2.77
CA SER A 176 13.67 -29.16 -1.40
C SER A 176 13.24 -27.95 -0.58
N THR A 177 12.79 -28.19 0.64
CA THR A 177 12.62 -27.16 1.68
C THR A 177 13.73 -27.22 2.74
N ASN A 178 14.64 -28.18 2.60
CA ASN A 178 15.72 -28.49 3.53
C ASN A 178 17.04 -27.89 3.03
N TYR A 179 17.16 -26.58 3.13
CA TYR A 179 18.38 -25.82 2.86
C TYR A 179 18.60 -24.77 3.96
N LYS A 180 19.78 -24.13 3.97
CA LYS A 180 20.10 -23.10 4.96
C LYS A 180 19.28 -21.84 4.68
N LYS A 181 18.25 -21.62 5.48
CA LYS A 181 17.32 -20.50 5.34
C LYS A 181 17.90 -19.18 5.85
N ILE A 182 17.40 -18.07 5.30
CA ILE A 182 17.58 -16.72 5.85
C ILE A 182 17.00 -16.62 7.27
N SER A 183 17.43 -15.60 8.03
CA SER A 183 16.92 -15.30 9.37
C SER A 183 16.17 -13.98 9.32
N CYS A 184 14.90 -14.00 9.65
CA CYS A 184 14.07 -12.80 9.62
C CYS A 184 14.35 -11.91 10.83
N PRO A 185 14.44 -10.58 10.65
CA PRO A 185 14.60 -9.64 11.76
C PRO A 185 13.43 -9.72 12.76
N ASN A 186 13.69 -9.29 14.01
CA ASN A 186 12.63 -9.18 15.02
C ASN A 186 11.53 -8.21 14.52
N LYS A 187 10.26 -8.58 14.73
CA LYS A 187 9.03 -7.90 14.23
C LYS A 187 8.69 -8.11 12.75
N TRP A 188 9.40 -8.96 12.03
CA TRP A 188 8.96 -9.40 10.70
C TRP A 188 8.03 -10.60 10.82
N GLY A 189 7.23 -10.84 9.78
CA GLY A 189 6.44 -12.06 9.67
C GLY A 189 7.31 -13.31 9.65
N ASP A 190 6.74 -14.43 10.08
CA ASP A 190 7.42 -15.72 10.05
C ASP A 190 7.93 -16.06 8.63
N ILE A 191 9.06 -16.76 8.57
CA ILE A 191 9.63 -17.21 7.31
C ILE A 191 8.67 -18.16 6.59
N LYS A 192 8.21 -17.74 5.40
CA LYS A 192 7.42 -18.57 4.51
C LYS A 192 8.38 -19.30 3.57
N THR A 193 8.25 -20.63 3.51
CA THR A 193 9.05 -21.45 2.59
C THR A 193 8.10 -22.21 1.66
N VAL A 194 8.23 -21.95 0.37
CA VAL A 194 7.53 -22.68 -0.69
C VAL A 194 8.61 -23.27 -1.60
N LYS A 195 8.86 -24.57 -1.44
CA LYS A 195 9.92 -25.30 -2.17
C LYS A 195 11.28 -24.60 -1.99
N GLY A 196 12.07 -24.50 -3.06
CA GLY A 196 13.35 -23.79 -3.10
C GLY A 196 13.28 -22.28 -2.84
N ILE A 197 12.13 -21.68 -2.51
CA ILE A 197 12.05 -20.25 -2.17
C ILE A 197 11.69 -20.07 -0.69
N SER A 198 12.46 -19.24 0.01
CA SER A 198 12.14 -18.77 1.36
C SER A 198 12.12 -17.26 1.40
N PHE A 199 11.11 -16.67 2.03
CA PHE A 199 11.01 -15.23 2.17
C PHE A 199 10.32 -14.85 3.48
N CYS A 200 10.60 -13.64 3.95
CA CYS A 200 9.80 -12.98 4.98
C CYS A 200 9.57 -11.53 4.62
N ILE A 201 8.46 -11.02 5.12
CA ILE A 201 7.94 -9.69 4.84
C ILE A 201 7.80 -8.98 6.18
N ASP A 202 8.11 -7.69 6.24
CA ASP A 202 7.94 -6.91 7.47
C ASP A 202 6.46 -6.80 7.89
N GLU A 203 6.21 -6.44 9.15
CA GLU A 203 4.85 -6.22 9.68
C GLU A 203 4.04 -5.17 8.89
N PHE A 204 4.76 -4.26 8.23
CA PHE A 204 4.25 -3.14 7.47
C PHE A 204 3.93 -3.50 6.01
N LYS A 205 4.30 -4.69 5.55
CA LYS A 205 4.27 -5.14 4.17
C LYS A 205 5.01 -4.20 3.18
N LYS A 206 6.14 -3.63 3.60
CA LYS A 206 6.97 -2.67 2.87
C LYS A 206 8.37 -3.19 2.54
N ALA A 207 8.86 -4.15 3.32
CA ALA A 207 10.15 -4.78 3.09
C ALA A 207 9.99 -6.29 2.93
N ILE A 208 10.86 -6.87 2.10
CA ILE A 208 10.96 -8.32 1.91
C ILE A 208 12.43 -8.72 1.90
N GLU A 209 12.69 -9.88 2.47
CA GLU A 209 13.94 -10.62 2.30
C GLU A 209 13.58 -11.94 1.64
N ILE A 210 14.19 -12.23 0.50
CA ILE A 210 13.89 -13.40 -0.32
C ILE A 210 15.17 -14.16 -0.62
N GLN A 211 15.07 -15.49 -0.58
CA GLN A 211 16.13 -16.44 -0.86
C GLN A 211 15.62 -17.48 -1.84
N ILE A 212 16.44 -17.79 -2.84
CA ILE A 212 16.14 -18.78 -3.86
C ILE A 212 17.25 -19.84 -3.88
N GLU A 213 16.86 -21.11 -3.77
CA GLU A 213 17.66 -22.29 -4.06
C GLU A 213 17.25 -22.86 -5.43
N ALA A 214 18.20 -22.95 -6.35
CA ALA A 214 18.01 -23.55 -7.67
C ALA A 214 19.09 -24.58 -7.96
N SER A 215 18.81 -25.50 -8.88
CA SER A 215 19.71 -26.54 -9.35
C SER A 215 19.69 -26.67 -10.87
N ASP A 216 20.86 -27.00 -11.44
CA ASP A 216 20.97 -27.39 -12.85
C ASP A 216 21.08 -28.92 -12.95
N LEU A 217 19.94 -29.55 -13.31
CA LEU A 217 19.81 -30.99 -13.42
C LEU A 217 20.49 -31.57 -14.67
N GLN A 218 20.77 -30.75 -15.70
CA GLN A 218 21.27 -31.22 -17.00
C GLN A 218 22.81 -31.28 -17.08
N LYS A 219 23.54 -30.67 -16.13
CA LYS A 219 25.00 -30.51 -16.19
C LYS A 219 25.77 -31.05 -14.98
N GLY A 220 25.12 -31.82 -14.11
CA GLY A 220 25.80 -32.53 -13.02
C GLY A 220 26.77 -33.60 -13.54
N ILE A 221 28.00 -33.63 -13.02
CA ILE A 221 28.92 -34.75 -13.23
C ILE A 221 28.56 -35.84 -12.22
N ASP A 222 28.26 -37.05 -12.70
CA ASP A 222 28.02 -38.25 -11.89
C ASP A 222 27.10 -38.03 -10.68
N LYS A 223 25.79 -37.90 -10.94
CA LYS A 223 24.70 -37.87 -9.94
C LYS A 223 24.70 -36.72 -8.92
N ASN A 224 25.72 -35.86 -8.89
CA ASN A 224 25.73 -34.68 -8.02
C ASN A 224 25.07 -33.49 -8.73
N GLU A 225 23.94 -33.05 -8.19
CA GLU A 225 23.23 -31.85 -8.63
C GLU A 225 24.03 -30.61 -8.23
N ILE A 226 24.32 -29.73 -9.19
CA ILE A 226 24.89 -28.41 -8.88
C ILE A 226 23.75 -27.57 -8.31
N ARG A 227 23.89 -27.14 -7.06
CA ARG A 227 22.93 -26.29 -6.37
C ARG A 227 23.54 -24.95 -6.11
N SER A 228 22.72 -23.92 -6.18
CA SER A 228 23.12 -22.61 -5.73
C SER A 228 22.01 -21.93 -4.95
N ILE A 229 22.44 -21.07 -4.02
CA ILE A 229 21.57 -20.36 -3.12
C ILE A 229 22.04 -18.91 -3.01
N ALA A 230 21.12 -17.98 -3.18
CA ALA A 230 21.36 -16.56 -2.98
C ALA A 230 20.15 -15.92 -2.32
N SER A 231 20.39 -14.81 -1.62
CA SER A 231 19.37 -14.05 -0.93
C SER A 231 19.59 -12.55 -1.12
N ILE A 232 18.50 -11.80 -1.18
CA ILE A 232 18.52 -10.34 -1.20
C ILE A 232 17.38 -9.81 -0.35
N GLY A 233 17.54 -8.59 0.16
CA GLY A 233 16.49 -7.88 0.88
C GLY A 233 16.37 -6.44 0.42
N GLY A 234 15.18 -5.88 0.53
CA GLY A 234 14.91 -4.50 0.14
C GLY A 234 13.55 -4.02 0.59
N PHE A 235 13.35 -2.72 0.38
CA PHE A 235 12.19 -1.99 0.85
C PHE A 235 11.61 -1.14 -0.29
N THR A 236 10.30 -0.99 -0.28
CA THR A 236 9.57 -0.01 -1.10
C THR A 236 10.10 1.41 -0.89
N SER A 237 10.30 2.12 -1.99
CA SER A 237 10.68 3.54 -1.99
C SER A 237 9.48 4.49 -1.93
N ILE A 238 8.25 3.95 -2.00
CA ILE A 238 7.03 4.71 -2.22
C ILE A 238 6.25 4.79 -0.92
N GLN A 239 5.89 6.00 -0.48
CA GLN A 239 5.07 6.14 0.72
C GLN A 239 3.69 5.54 0.48
N ASP A 240 3.31 4.59 1.34
CA ASP A 240 1.93 4.12 1.37
C ASP A 240 1.15 5.08 2.27
N GLU A 241 0.12 5.71 1.71
CA GLU A 241 -0.86 6.54 2.43
C GLU A 241 -1.39 5.82 3.68
N ASN A 242 -1.42 4.48 3.66
CA ASN A 242 -1.81 3.63 4.77
C ASN A 242 -0.82 3.62 5.97
N GLN A 243 0.33 4.32 5.91
CA GLN A 243 1.34 4.32 6.98
C GLN A 243 1.64 5.69 7.58
N ILE A 244 0.99 6.74 7.09
CA ILE A 244 1.17 8.10 7.61
C ILE A 244 0.59 8.24 9.04
N ASN A 245 -0.13 7.23 9.55
CA ASN A 245 -0.83 7.24 10.84
C ASN A 245 -0.39 6.14 11.85
N ILE A 246 0.88 5.71 11.89
CA ILE A 246 1.34 4.67 12.86
C ILE A 246 1.61 5.23 14.28
N TYR A 247 1.23 6.47 14.59
CA TYR A 247 1.24 6.93 15.99
C TYR A 247 -0.10 6.65 16.67
N GLN A 248 -0.07 5.62 17.52
CA GLN A 248 -1.01 5.28 18.60
C GLN A 248 -2.34 4.60 18.21
N ASN A 249 -2.39 3.27 18.41
CA ASN A 249 -3.34 2.62 19.32
C ASN A 249 -3.02 1.12 19.43
N GLU A 250 -2.74 0.65 20.65
CA GLU A 250 -2.75 -0.79 20.93
C GLU A 250 -4.19 -1.33 20.82
N PRO A 251 -4.44 -2.49 20.18
CA PRO A 251 -5.76 -3.03 20.08
C PRO A 251 -6.08 -3.85 21.34
N ASN A 252 -6.99 -3.34 22.17
CA ASN A 252 -7.75 -4.21 23.05
C ASN A 252 -8.83 -4.93 22.22
N ASN A 253 -8.85 -6.26 22.38
CA ASN A 253 -9.89 -7.16 21.88
C ASN A 253 -11.30 -6.63 22.16
N GLU A 254 -12.13 -6.51 21.13
CA GLU A 254 -13.36 -7.31 20.98
C GLU A 254 -13.97 -7.12 19.57
N GLN A 255 -14.72 -8.13 19.15
CA GLN A 255 -15.14 -8.41 17.78
C GLN A 255 -15.91 -7.27 17.09
N LEU A 256 -15.39 -6.78 15.96
CA LEU A 256 -16.20 -6.18 14.89
C LEU A 256 -15.57 -6.48 13.52
N SER A 257 -16.40 -6.43 12.49
CA SER A 257 -16.34 -7.10 11.19
C SER A 257 -15.15 -6.77 10.26
N SER A 258 -14.85 -7.74 9.38
CA SER A 258 -13.58 -7.99 8.68
C SER A 258 -13.32 -7.23 7.36
N PHE A 259 -13.74 -5.97 7.19
CA PHE A 259 -13.47 -5.25 5.92
C PHE A 259 -12.99 -3.79 6.04
N CYS A 260 -13.06 -3.16 7.21
CA CYS A 260 -12.45 -1.85 7.46
C CYS A 260 -11.70 -1.88 8.80
N PHE A 261 -10.54 -2.53 8.83
CA PHE A 261 -9.59 -2.39 9.95
C PHE A 261 -8.42 -1.50 9.55
N GLY A 262 -8.15 -0.50 10.38
CA GLY A 262 -6.96 0.34 10.26
C GLY A 262 -6.94 1.22 9.01
N SER A 263 -5.72 1.56 8.60
CA SER A 263 -5.35 2.67 7.73
C SER A 263 -5.93 2.65 6.30
N GLN A 264 -6.68 1.61 5.91
CA GLN A 264 -7.29 1.45 4.58
C GLN A 264 -8.62 2.20 4.41
N CYS A 265 -9.32 2.55 5.49
CA CYS A 265 -10.60 3.26 5.46
C CYS A 265 -10.50 4.64 6.13
N CYS A 266 -9.41 5.38 5.90
CA CYS A 266 -9.23 6.70 6.47
C CYS A 266 -9.40 7.80 5.43
N TRP A 267 -10.09 8.87 5.83
CA TRP A 267 -10.26 10.08 5.06
C TRP A 267 -9.58 11.23 5.78
N MET A 268 -8.53 11.80 5.17
CA MET A 268 -7.79 12.94 5.72
C MET A 268 -7.32 12.74 7.17
N GLY A 269 -6.79 11.55 7.48
CA GLY A 269 -6.30 11.21 8.83
C GLY A 269 -7.37 10.69 9.80
N ILE A 270 -8.66 10.80 9.47
CA ILE A 270 -9.76 10.23 10.26
C ILE A 270 -10.13 8.85 9.71
N CYS A 271 -10.00 7.82 10.55
CA CYS A 271 -10.34 6.44 10.18
C CYS A 271 -11.77 6.08 10.57
N LEU A 272 -12.42 5.23 9.77
CA LEU A 272 -13.74 4.71 10.12
C LEU A 272 -13.66 3.81 11.36
N LYS A 273 -14.53 4.09 12.34
CA LYS A 273 -14.72 3.34 13.59
C LYS A 273 -16.12 2.72 13.69
N SER A 274 -17.00 3.09 12.76
CA SER A 274 -18.34 2.54 12.64
C SER A 274 -18.63 2.16 11.19
N ASN A 275 -19.49 1.17 10.99
CA ASN A 275 -20.10 0.89 9.70
C ASN A 275 -21.28 1.82 9.38
N LYS A 276 -21.69 2.69 10.31
CA LYS A 276 -22.76 3.68 10.14
C LYS A 276 -22.17 5.09 10.20
N VAL A 277 -21.84 5.66 9.05
CA VAL A 277 -21.02 6.87 8.95
C VAL A 277 -21.78 8.00 8.27
N THR A 278 -21.77 9.17 8.89
CA THR A 278 -22.30 10.40 8.31
C THR A 278 -21.16 11.40 8.12
N TYR A 279 -21.07 12.00 6.93
CA TYR A 279 -20.14 13.08 6.62
C TYR A 279 -20.90 14.40 6.59
N ILE A 280 -20.43 15.40 7.34
CA ILE A 280 -20.85 16.80 7.17
C ILE A 280 -19.70 17.53 6.50
N ILE A 281 -19.94 18.08 5.30
CA ILE A 281 -18.93 18.81 4.55
C ILE A 281 -19.33 20.27 4.39
N ASP A 282 -18.41 21.15 4.74
CA ASP A 282 -18.50 22.56 4.42
C ASP A 282 -18.41 22.78 2.91
N ASN A 283 -19.43 23.43 2.34
CA ASN A 283 -19.42 23.91 0.96
C ASN A 283 -19.74 25.40 0.89
N SER A 284 -19.40 26.16 1.92
CA SER A 284 -19.47 27.62 1.92
C SER A 284 -18.40 28.25 1.02
N PHE A 285 -18.56 29.54 0.71
CA PHE A 285 -17.58 30.33 -0.03
C PHE A 285 -16.19 30.35 0.63
N PHE A 286 -16.08 30.11 1.93
CA PHE A 286 -14.80 29.99 2.64
C PHE A 286 -13.93 28.83 2.16
N MET A 287 -14.51 27.86 1.44
CA MET A 287 -13.82 26.73 0.82
C MET A 287 -13.38 27.02 -0.64
N ASN A 288 -13.87 28.11 -1.24
CA ASN A 288 -13.69 28.46 -2.64
C ASN A 288 -12.25 28.95 -2.93
N GLU A 289 -11.79 28.80 -4.17
CA GLU A 289 -10.51 29.36 -4.63
C GLU A 289 -10.44 30.89 -4.58
N ASP A 290 -11.57 31.56 -4.75
CA ASP A 290 -11.66 33.02 -4.76
C ASP A 290 -11.66 33.62 -3.35
N TYR A 291 -11.84 32.80 -2.30
CA TYR A 291 -11.80 33.28 -0.93
C TYR A 291 -10.37 33.31 -0.39
N LEU A 292 -9.95 34.50 0.07
CA LEU A 292 -8.62 34.70 0.64
C LEU A 292 -8.67 34.62 2.16
N HIS A 293 -7.94 33.67 2.72
CA HIS A 293 -7.81 33.48 4.16
C HIS A 293 -6.62 34.25 4.73
N LEU A 294 -6.72 34.65 6.01
CA LEU A 294 -5.62 35.28 6.74
C LEU A 294 -4.47 34.30 6.94
N ASN A 295 -3.28 34.72 6.55
CA ASN A 295 -2.05 33.96 6.66
C ASN A 295 -1.40 34.17 8.02
N GLY A 296 -0.94 33.08 8.61
CA GLY A 296 -0.32 33.09 9.92
C GLY A 296 0.48 31.83 10.18
N GLN A 297 1.25 31.86 11.25
CA GLN A 297 2.05 30.74 11.74
C GLN A 297 1.82 30.56 13.24
N VAL A 298 2.15 29.38 13.75
CA VAL A 298 2.10 29.10 15.18
C VAL A 298 3.51 29.30 15.74
N ILE A 299 3.70 30.32 16.57
CA ILE A 299 4.94 30.60 17.31
C ILE A 299 4.67 30.35 18.79
N ASP A 300 5.51 29.54 19.42
CA ASP A 300 5.37 29.18 20.86
C ASP A 300 3.95 28.72 21.26
N GLY A 301 3.27 27.99 20.35
CA GLY A 301 1.92 27.45 20.58
C GLY A 301 0.77 28.44 20.39
N SER A 302 1.06 29.68 19.98
CA SER A 302 0.09 30.74 19.71
C SER A 302 0.08 31.12 18.22
N TRP A 303 -1.10 31.41 17.68
CA TRP A 303 -1.22 31.92 16.32
C TRP A 303 -0.71 33.37 16.22
N GLU A 304 0.12 33.63 15.21
CA GLU A 304 0.63 34.94 14.87
C GLU A 304 0.46 35.20 13.37
N GLN A 305 0.06 36.42 13.01
CA GLN A 305 -0.15 36.85 11.64
C GLN A 305 1.19 37.00 10.89
N ILE A 306 1.20 36.69 9.59
CA ILE A 306 2.35 36.92 8.69
C ILE A 306 2.00 38.05 7.72
N ASP A 307 2.87 39.05 7.58
CA ASP A 307 2.60 40.24 6.78
C ASP A 307 2.76 40.02 5.25
N GLU A 308 3.54 39.04 4.80
CA GLU A 308 3.79 38.80 3.38
C GLU A 308 3.79 37.31 2.97
N PRO A 309 2.79 36.85 2.18
CA PRO A 309 1.50 37.50 1.91
C PRO A 309 0.58 37.43 3.15
N GLU A 310 -0.13 38.53 3.44
CA GLU A 310 -1.13 38.64 4.53
C GLU A 310 -2.36 37.75 4.30
N LEU A 311 -2.77 37.62 3.04
CA LEU A 311 -3.95 36.87 2.61
C LEU A 311 -3.55 35.86 1.54
N ILE A 312 -4.04 34.63 1.67
CA ILE A 312 -3.76 33.55 0.71
C ILE A 312 -5.02 32.77 0.35
N SER A 313 -5.07 32.28 -0.89
CA SER A 313 -6.00 31.22 -1.29
C SER A 313 -5.31 29.87 -1.02
N PRO A 314 -5.71 29.14 0.03
CA PRO A 314 -5.02 27.92 0.42
C PRO A 314 -5.29 26.79 -0.56
N THR A 315 -4.24 26.02 -0.84
CA THR A 315 -4.33 24.83 -1.70
C THR A 315 -3.73 23.62 -1.01
N ILE A 316 -4.35 22.46 -1.21
CA ILE A 316 -3.85 21.17 -0.75
C ILE A 316 -3.60 20.31 -1.98
N ASN A 317 -2.34 19.89 -2.17
CA ASN A 317 -1.89 19.16 -3.36
C ASN A 317 -2.28 19.87 -4.67
N GLY A 318 -2.15 21.20 -4.72
CA GLY A 318 -2.42 22.01 -5.91
C GLY A 318 -3.89 22.26 -6.23
N LYS A 319 -4.82 21.89 -5.34
CA LYS A 319 -6.26 22.16 -5.47
C LYS A 319 -6.75 23.08 -4.36
N ASN A 320 -7.76 23.91 -4.65
CA ASN A 320 -8.43 24.68 -3.59
C ASN A 320 -9.12 23.75 -2.58
N LEU A 321 -9.47 24.28 -1.41
CA LEU A 321 -10.00 23.48 -0.28
C LEU A 321 -11.25 22.70 -0.66
N PHE A 322 -12.19 23.33 -1.38
CA PHE A 322 -13.42 22.69 -1.83
C PHE A 322 -13.14 21.54 -2.79
N GLU A 323 -12.38 21.77 -3.84
CA GLU A 323 -12.03 20.73 -4.81
C GLU A 323 -11.26 19.57 -4.18
N TYR A 324 -10.32 19.86 -3.26
CA TYR A 324 -9.59 18.83 -2.56
C TYR A 324 -10.52 17.97 -1.69
N THR A 325 -11.45 18.61 -0.96
CA THR A 325 -12.46 17.95 -0.12
C THR A 325 -13.33 17.02 -0.93
N ILE A 326 -13.91 17.51 -2.02
CA ILE A 326 -14.79 16.72 -2.89
C ILE A 326 -14.06 15.54 -3.51
N ASN A 327 -12.84 15.76 -4.01
CA ASN A 327 -12.07 14.71 -4.68
C ASN A 327 -11.59 13.64 -3.71
N SER A 328 -11.06 14.03 -2.55
CA SER A 328 -10.61 13.08 -1.52
C SER A 328 -11.77 12.28 -0.93
N LEU A 329 -12.95 12.88 -0.74
CA LEU A 329 -14.13 12.16 -0.25
C LEU A 329 -14.63 11.15 -1.29
N LYS A 330 -14.63 11.50 -2.58
CA LYS A 330 -14.93 10.53 -3.65
C LYS A 330 -13.96 9.36 -3.65
N GLN A 331 -12.66 9.63 -3.53
CA GLN A 331 -11.63 8.59 -3.45
C GLN A 331 -11.84 7.69 -2.22
N HIS A 332 -12.14 8.29 -1.08
CA HIS A 332 -12.45 7.55 0.15
C HIS A 332 -13.68 6.66 -0.03
N ILE A 333 -14.81 7.21 -0.46
CA ILE A 333 -16.04 6.45 -0.72
C ILE A 333 -15.79 5.33 -1.74
N ASN A 334 -14.98 5.57 -2.78
CA ASN A 334 -14.66 4.55 -3.77
C ASN A 334 -13.98 3.32 -3.15
N LYS A 335 -13.08 3.54 -2.18
CA LYS A 335 -12.36 2.49 -1.43
C LYS A 335 -13.26 1.72 -0.46
N LEU A 336 -14.41 2.28 -0.06
CA LEU A 336 -15.32 1.61 0.86
C LEU A 336 -16.00 0.39 0.21
N PRO A 337 -16.16 -0.74 0.92
CA PRO A 337 -16.84 -1.91 0.41
C PRO A 337 -18.29 -1.58 0.05
N SER A 338 -18.69 -1.93 -1.18
CA SER A 338 -20.04 -1.71 -1.69
C SER A 338 -20.55 -2.97 -2.39
N SER A 339 -21.55 -3.65 -1.82
CA SER A 339 -22.19 -4.81 -2.45
C SER A 339 -23.55 -5.12 -1.84
N ASN A 340 -24.49 -5.53 -2.70
CA ASN A 340 -25.83 -5.97 -2.31
C ASN A 340 -25.84 -7.32 -1.58
N ASN A 341 -24.74 -8.09 -1.69
CA ASN A 341 -24.62 -9.46 -1.21
C ASN A 341 -23.83 -9.59 0.11
N LEU A 342 -23.50 -8.48 0.78
CA LEU A 342 -22.84 -8.50 2.09
C LEU A 342 -23.85 -8.86 3.19
N SER A 343 -23.41 -9.59 4.21
CA SER A 343 -24.20 -9.74 5.44
C SER A 343 -24.39 -8.38 6.11
N GLU A 344 -25.50 -8.19 6.83
CA GLU A 344 -25.86 -6.88 7.43
C GLU A 344 -24.75 -6.27 8.30
N GLU A 345 -24.01 -7.12 9.03
CA GLU A 345 -22.88 -6.70 9.89
C GLU A 345 -21.67 -6.16 9.11
N ASN A 346 -21.62 -6.39 7.79
CA ASN A 346 -20.56 -5.96 6.88
C ASN A 346 -21.01 -4.83 5.96
N LYS A 347 -22.29 -4.41 6.00
CA LYS A 347 -22.78 -3.28 5.22
C LYS A 347 -22.33 -1.97 5.85
N ILE A 348 -21.83 -1.07 5.01
CA ILE A 348 -21.61 0.32 5.40
C ILE A 348 -22.87 1.11 5.06
N TYR A 349 -23.38 1.88 6.02
CA TYR A 349 -24.42 2.87 5.84
C TYR A 349 -23.78 4.24 5.77
N ILE A 350 -24.07 4.99 4.71
CA ILE A 350 -23.51 6.31 4.49
C ILE A 350 -24.61 7.37 4.43
N GLN A 351 -24.26 8.56 4.91
CA GLN A 351 -24.94 9.81 4.60
C GLN A 351 -23.89 10.88 4.30
N ILE A 352 -24.18 11.75 3.34
CA ILE A 352 -23.38 12.96 3.08
C ILE A 352 -24.31 14.14 3.23
N ILE A 353 -23.91 15.10 4.05
CA ILE A 353 -24.62 16.35 4.30
C ILE A 353 -23.69 17.47 3.88
N SER A 354 -24.04 18.22 2.84
CA SER A 354 -23.32 19.45 2.51
C SER A 354 -23.97 20.63 3.24
N ASN A 355 -23.15 21.51 3.79
CA ASN A 355 -23.62 22.63 4.58
C ASN A 355 -22.91 23.92 4.20
N ASN A 356 -23.72 24.89 3.78
CA ASN A 356 -23.33 26.27 3.50
C ASN A 356 -24.28 27.24 4.23
N GLY A 357 -24.55 26.97 5.50
CA GLY A 357 -25.57 27.68 6.30
C GLY A 357 -26.97 27.06 6.18
N SER A 358 -27.17 26.16 5.22
CA SER A 358 -28.31 25.24 5.12
C SER A 358 -27.81 23.85 4.73
N SER A 359 -28.52 22.81 5.17
CA SER A 359 -28.13 21.42 4.96
C SER A 359 -28.78 20.85 3.71
N ASN A 360 -27.98 20.26 2.82
CA ASN A 360 -28.48 19.44 1.71
C ASN A 360 -28.04 17.99 1.93
N TYR A 361 -28.97 17.07 1.73
CA TYR A 361 -28.78 15.67 2.04
C TYR A 361 -28.55 14.85 0.78
N LEU A 362 -27.61 13.91 0.81
CA LEU A 362 -27.53 12.88 -0.21
C LEU A 362 -28.81 12.04 -0.23
N PHE A 363 -29.28 11.63 0.95
CA PHE A 363 -30.53 10.91 1.13
C PHE A 363 -31.44 11.67 2.09
N GLU A 364 -32.59 12.14 1.61
CA GLU A 364 -33.59 12.88 2.41
C GLU A 364 -34.12 12.04 3.60
N ASP A 365 -34.24 10.73 3.41
CA ASP A 365 -34.74 9.79 4.43
C ASP A 365 -33.65 9.31 5.41
N GLY A 366 -32.43 9.88 5.33
CA GLY A 366 -31.31 9.55 6.22
C GLY A 366 -30.35 8.48 5.67
N PRO A 367 -29.40 7.97 6.51
CA PRO A 367 -28.33 7.09 6.05
C PRO A 367 -28.83 5.81 5.36
N GLN A 368 -28.25 5.49 4.20
CA GLN A 368 -28.59 4.29 3.43
C GLN A 368 -27.38 3.38 3.24
N ALA A 369 -27.63 2.08 3.02
CA ALA A 369 -26.57 1.12 2.73
C ALA A 369 -25.81 1.52 1.44
N LEU A 370 -24.49 1.38 1.47
CA LEU A 370 -23.60 1.69 0.36
C LEU A 370 -23.63 0.57 -0.69
N THR A 371 -24.69 0.54 -1.48
CA THR A 371 -24.80 -0.28 -2.69
C THR A 371 -24.01 0.34 -3.84
N SER A 372 -23.81 -0.38 -4.95
CA SER A 372 -23.21 0.21 -6.15
C SER A 372 -24.01 1.40 -6.68
N GLU A 373 -25.34 1.34 -6.57
CA GLU A 373 -26.25 2.42 -6.96
C GLU A 373 -26.09 3.64 -6.05
N ASN A 374 -26.08 3.42 -4.73
CA ASN A 374 -25.92 4.50 -3.75
C ASN A 374 -24.50 5.11 -3.79
N LYS A 375 -23.49 4.33 -4.17
CA LYS A 375 -22.14 4.85 -4.45
C LYS A 375 -22.14 5.79 -5.66
N ILE A 376 -22.84 5.45 -6.74
CA ILE A 376 -23.01 6.34 -7.91
C ILE A 376 -23.79 7.60 -7.52
N ALA A 377 -24.85 7.46 -6.72
CA ALA A 377 -25.63 8.59 -6.21
C ALA A 377 -24.76 9.55 -5.38
N ALA A 378 -23.92 9.01 -4.50
CA ALA A 378 -22.97 9.80 -3.71
C ALA A 378 -21.99 10.58 -4.61
N PHE A 379 -21.45 9.96 -5.65
CA PHE A 379 -20.58 10.67 -6.60
C PHE A 379 -21.31 11.75 -7.39
N SER A 380 -22.54 11.48 -7.82
CA SER A 380 -23.39 12.46 -8.50
C SER A 380 -23.69 13.66 -7.60
N PHE A 381 -24.09 13.42 -6.35
CA PHE A 381 -24.30 14.45 -5.35
C PHE A 381 -23.06 15.33 -5.18
N LEU A 382 -21.90 14.71 -4.94
CA LEU A 382 -20.62 15.41 -4.76
C LEU A 382 -20.14 16.14 -6.03
N ASN A 383 -20.52 15.69 -7.24
CA ASN A 383 -20.22 16.40 -8.49
C ASN A 383 -21.06 17.67 -8.67
N ASN A 384 -22.25 17.72 -8.08
CA ASN A 384 -23.19 18.83 -8.24
C ASN A 384 -23.03 19.92 -7.18
N LEU A 385 -22.20 19.70 -6.16
CA LEU A 385 -21.93 20.70 -5.14
C LEU A 385 -21.07 21.84 -5.71
N THR A 386 -21.34 23.05 -5.23
CA THR A 386 -20.52 24.24 -5.45
C THR A 386 -20.22 24.92 -4.11
N ALA A 387 -19.19 25.77 -4.11
CA ALA A 387 -18.78 26.58 -2.97
C ALA A 387 -18.98 28.08 -3.24
N GLU A 388 -20.15 28.47 -3.73
CA GLU A 388 -20.41 29.87 -4.13
C GLU A 388 -21.20 30.68 -3.09
N VAL A 389 -21.71 30.03 -2.04
CA VAL A 389 -22.61 30.67 -1.07
C VAL A 389 -21.80 31.28 0.08
N GLU A 390 -21.81 32.61 0.18
CA GLU A 390 -21.08 33.37 1.20
C GLU A 390 -21.81 33.39 2.55
N THR A 391 -21.80 32.24 3.22
CA THR A 391 -22.49 32.01 4.48
C THR A 391 -21.66 31.09 5.37
N ALA A 392 -21.64 31.35 6.68
CA ALA A 392 -20.98 30.45 7.61
C ALA A 392 -21.74 29.11 7.67
N ILE A 393 -20.99 28.02 7.85
CA ILE A 393 -21.56 26.69 8.11
C ILE A 393 -22.50 26.75 9.35
N ASN A 394 -23.61 26.02 9.29
CA ASN A 394 -24.54 25.87 10.41
C ASN A 394 -24.85 24.38 10.64
N PRO A 395 -23.93 23.61 11.25
CA PRO A 395 -24.04 22.16 11.31
C PRO A 395 -24.90 21.68 12.48
N TRP A 396 -25.36 22.56 13.37
CA TRP A 396 -25.86 22.18 14.69
C TRP A 396 -27.10 21.30 14.64
N GLU A 397 -28.05 21.58 13.75
CA GLU A 397 -29.23 20.74 13.59
C GLU A 397 -28.86 19.32 13.17
N ASP A 398 -27.91 19.18 12.24
CA ASP A 398 -27.44 17.89 11.75
C ASP A 398 -26.68 17.11 12.83
N VAL A 399 -25.83 17.80 13.60
CA VAL A 399 -25.08 17.19 14.72
C VAL A 399 -26.05 16.71 15.79
N CYS A 400 -27.03 17.53 16.18
CA CYS A 400 -28.02 17.18 17.20
C CYS A 400 -28.94 16.04 16.75
N ARG A 401 -29.41 16.04 15.49
CA ARG A 401 -30.17 14.91 14.93
C ARG A 401 -29.32 13.63 14.85
N SER A 402 -28.02 13.77 14.61
CA SER A 402 -27.11 12.62 14.57
C SER A 402 -26.97 11.95 15.94
N LEU A 403 -26.99 12.72 17.04
CA LEU A 403 -26.99 12.18 18.40
C LEU A 403 -28.23 11.32 18.69
N GLU A 404 -29.40 11.70 18.17
CA GLU A 404 -30.66 10.99 18.38
C GLU A 404 -30.84 9.78 17.45
N SER A 405 -30.01 9.67 16.41
CA SER A 405 -30.14 8.61 15.40
C SER A 405 -29.41 7.32 15.79
N GLU A 406 -30.15 6.21 15.78
CA GLU A 406 -29.60 4.85 15.86
C GLU A 406 -29.00 4.36 14.51
N TYR A 407 -29.10 5.15 13.46
CA TYR A 407 -28.51 4.83 12.15
C TYR A 407 -27.16 5.51 11.92
N ILE A 408 -26.62 6.19 12.93
CA ILE A 408 -25.33 6.88 12.88
C ILE A 408 -24.50 6.42 14.09
N GLY A 409 -23.33 5.83 13.81
CA GLY A 409 -22.35 5.44 14.84
C GLY A 409 -21.10 6.31 14.82
N GLN A 410 -20.79 6.93 13.68
CA GLN A 410 -19.71 7.89 13.54
C GLN A 410 -20.15 9.08 12.68
N LEU A 411 -19.81 10.28 13.14
CA LEU A 411 -20.00 11.54 12.46
C LEU A 411 -18.62 12.13 12.14
N ILE A 412 -18.36 12.48 10.88
CA ILE A 412 -17.12 13.12 10.45
C ILE A 412 -17.46 14.50 9.90
N ILE A 413 -16.96 15.56 10.53
CA ILE A 413 -17.25 16.95 10.18
C ILE A 413 -16.01 17.57 9.57
N LEU A 414 -16.11 18.11 8.35
CA LEU A 414 -15.01 18.83 7.70
C LEU A 414 -15.41 20.27 7.44
N SER A 415 -14.58 21.22 7.86
CA SER A 415 -14.81 22.64 7.58
C SER A 415 -13.52 23.47 7.54
N ALA A 416 -13.53 24.53 6.73
CA ALA A 416 -12.51 25.58 6.73
C ALA A 416 -12.94 26.84 7.49
N TRP A 417 -14.14 26.84 8.09
CA TRP A 417 -14.71 28.00 8.75
C TRP A 417 -15.41 27.65 10.07
N LYS A 418 -15.81 28.69 10.80
CA LYS A 418 -16.56 28.55 12.06
C LYS A 418 -18.05 28.86 11.87
N PRO A 419 -18.94 28.21 12.64
CA PRO A 419 -20.34 28.58 12.66
C PRO A 419 -20.57 29.97 13.27
N SER A 420 -21.67 30.60 12.88
CA SER A 420 -22.05 31.95 13.37
C SER A 420 -22.50 31.96 14.83
N THR A 421 -23.03 30.84 15.32
CA THR A 421 -23.45 30.65 16.71
C THR A 421 -22.79 29.40 17.27
N ILE A 422 -22.57 29.38 18.58
CA ILE A 422 -22.12 28.20 19.35
C ILE A 422 -23.08 27.87 20.49
N LYS A 423 -24.24 28.55 20.55
CA LYS A 423 -25.24 28.38 21.61
C LYS A 423 -26.56 27.94 21.02
N ALA A 424 -27.18 26.97 21.70
CA ALA A 424 -28.56 26.59 21.48
C ALA A 424 -29.50 27.77 21.80
N SER A 425 -30.63 27.79 21.12
CA SER A 425 -31.69 28.78 21.33
C SER A 425 -33.05 28.12 21.11
N ILE A 426 -34.13 28.83 21.46
CA ILE A 426 -35.50 28.39 21.16
C ILE A 426 -35.70 28.12 19.64
N LEU A 427 -35.01 28.89 18.79
CA LEU A 427 -35.11 28.74 17.32
C LEU A 427 -34.19 27.64 16.77
N GLN A 428 -33.22 27.18 17.56
CA GLN A 428 -32.28 26.13 17.19
C GLN A 428 -31.92 25.31 18.43
N PRO A 429 -32.86 24.48 18.91
CA PRO A 429 -32.61 23.62 20.05
C PRO A 429 -31.69 22.46 19.66
N CYS A 430 -31.07 21.83 20.66
CA CYS A 430 -30.29 20.60 20.48
C CYS A 430 -30.80 19.55 21.47
N VAL A 431 -31.21 18.37 20.98
CA VAL A 431 -31.64 17.23 21.81
C VAL A 431 -32.62 17.63 22.94
N GLY A 432 -33.57 18.52 22.60
CA GLY A 432 -34.59 19.04 23.52
C GLY A 432 -34.14 20.18 24.44
N ARG A 433 -32.90 20.67 24.35
CA ARG A 433 -32.43 21.85 25.08
C ARG A 433 -32.48 23.11 24.22
N GLU A 434 -33.03 24.18 24.78
CA GLU A 434 -33.25 25.48 24.11
C GLU A 434 -32.24 26.56 24.56
N ASP A 435 -31.29 26.22 25.43
CA ASP A 435 -30.22 27.10 25.91
C ASP A 435 -28.95 26.30 26.25
N GLY A 436 -27.80 27.00 26.31
CA GLY A 436 -26.49 26.42 26.60
C GLY A 436 -25.55 26.40 25.38
N ASN A 437 -24.28 26.06 25.61
CA ASN A 437 -23.31 25.87 24.53
C ASN A 437 -23.59 24.53 23.82
N PHE A 438 -23.61 24.50 22.49
CA PHE A 438 -23.86 23.26 21.74
C PHE A 438 -22.88 22.15 22.13
N GLU A 439 -21.60 22.48 22.29
CA GLU A 439 -20.57 21.55 22.76
C GLU A 439 -20.97 20.83 24.05
N GLU A 440 -21.32 21.59 25.11
CA GLU A 440 -21.68 21.04 26.42
C GLU A 440 -22.93 20.17 26.32
N ILE A 441 -23.93 20.62 25.57
CA ILE A 441 -25.18 19.88 25.37
C ILE A 441 -24.90 18.55 24.65
N ILE A 442 -24.05 18.59 23.62
CA ILE A 442 -23.68 17.43 22.81
C ILE A 442 -22.89 16.44 23.66
N ASP A 443 -21.88 16.90 24.40
CA ASP A 443 -21.06 16.04 25.27
C ASP A 443 -21.90 15.38 26.37
N ASP A 444 -22.71 16.17 27.08
CA ASP A 444 -23.62 15.68 28.12
C ASP A 444 -24.59 14.63 27.57
N TYR A 445 -25.25 14.92 26.45
CA TYR A 445 -26.20 13.99 25.87
C TYR A 445 -25.50 12.73 25.37
N ASN A 446 -24.33 12.86 24.74
CA ASN A 446 -23.59 11.73 24.21
C ASN A 446 -23.12 10.79 25.33
N GLN A 447 -22.58 11.34 26.42
CA GLN A 447 -22.09 10.58 27.56
C GLN A 447 -23.19 10.02 28.45
N LEU A 448 -24.27 10.78 28.70
CA LEU A 448 -25.28 10.42 29.70
C LEU A 448 -26.49 9.68 29.12
N THR A 449 -26.80 9.92 27.84
CA THR A 449 -27.99 9.37 27.16
C THR A 449 -27.60 8.44 26.02
N ARG A 450 -26.87 8.94 25.01
CA ARG A 450 -26.55 8.18 23.80
C ARG A 450 -25.71 6.95 24.10
N SER A 451 -24.72 7.06 24.96
CA SER A 451 -23.85 5.96 25.41
C SER A 451 -24.60 4.73 25.96
N LYS A 452 -25.82 4.93 26.48
CA LYS A 452 -26.67 3.87 27.04
C LYS A 452 -27.57 3.20 25.98
N SER A 453 -27.57 3.70 24.75
CA SER A 453 -28.29 3.08 23.64
C SER A 453 -27.58 1.80 23.16
N ALA A 454 -28.26 0.99 22.36
CA ALA A 454 -27.71 -0.26 21.81
C ALA A 454 -26.47 -0.07 20.90
N ILE A 455 -26.21 1.16 20.44
CA ILE A 455 -25.10 1.50 19.53
C ILE A 455 -23.95 2.18 20.28
N GLY A 456 -24.12 2.49 21.57
CA GLY A 456 -23.09 3.16 22.37
C GLY A 456 -23.01 4.68 22.13
N ALA A 457 -21.89 5.30 22.45
CA ALA A 457 -21.69 6.73 22.22
C ALA A 457 -21.49 7.02 20.72
N LEU A 458 -21.94 8.19 20.26
CA LEU A 458 -21.63 8.67 18.92
C LEU A 458 -20.16 9.12 18.88
N VAL A 459 -19.37 8.57 17.96
CA VAL A 459 -18.01 9.07 17.70
C VAL A 459 -18.11 10.30 16.80
N ILE A 460 -17.62 11.45 17.26
CA ILE A 460 -17.62 12.70 16.49
C ILE A 460 -16.17 13.06 16.15
N ASP A 461 -15.78 12.81 14.92
CA ASP A 461 -14.48 13.19 14.38
C ASP A 461 -14.58 14.48 13.56
N SER A 462 -13.49 15.24 13.53
CA SER A 462 -13.45 16.49 12.80
C SER A 462 -12.17 16.71 12.02
N ILE A 463 -12.30 17.42 10.90
CA ILE A 463 -11.21 17.81 10.01
C ILE A 463 -11.29 19.33 9.81
N SER A 464 -10.27 20.02 10.29
CA SER A 464 -10.12 21.47 10.15
C SER A 464 -9.20 21.77 8.98
N LEU A 465 -9.70 22.47 7.96
CA LEU A 465 -8.89 22.89 6.82
C LEU A 465 -8.39 24.32 6.98
N TYR A 466 -7.11 24.51 6.68
CA TYR A 466 -6.36 25.75 6.73
C TYR A 466 -6.28 26.41 8.12
N ASN A 467 -7.39 26.93 8.63
CA ASN A 467 -7.50 27.42 10.00
C ASN A 467 -7.60 26.25 10.97
N ASN A 468 -6.94 26.34 12.14
CA ASN A 468 -6.94 25.26 13.14
C ASN A 468 -8.10 25.42 14.15
N PHE A 469 -9.30 25.02 13.79
CA PHE A 469 -10.46 24.95 14.70
C PHE A 469 -10.42 23.72 15.63
N CYS A 470 -9.33 22.95 15.66
CA CYS A 470 -9.11 21.93 16.70
C CYS A 470 -8.61 22.54 18.00
N GLU A 471 -7.90 23.67 17.95
CA GLU A 471 -7.27 24.28 19.11
C GLU A 471 -7.36 25.81 19.05
N SER A 472 -7.97 26.41 20.08
CA SER A 472 -8.32 27.83 20.09
C SER A 472 -7.10 28.74 20.13
N SER A 473 -5.98 28.29 20.71
CA SER A 473 -4.73 29.09 20.73
C SER A 473 -4.00 29.10 19.38
N LYS A 474 -4.32 28.18 18.47
CA LYS A 474 -3.58 27.96 17.21
C LYS A 474 -4.30 28.50 15.97
N ASN A 475 -5.32 29.32 16.14
CA ASN A 475 -6.01 29.99 15.04
C ASN A 475 -6.40 31.43 15.38
N ILE A 476 -6.57 32.24 14.33
CA ILE A 476 -6.90 33.66 14.42
C ILE A 476 -8.25 33.96 15.09
N PHE A 477 -9.19 33.01 15.07
CA PHE A 477 -10.55 33.22 15.56
C PHE A 477 -10.70 32.95 17.05
N ALA A 478 -9.65 32.47 17.73
CA ALA A 478 -9.71 32.00 19.11
C ALA A 478 -10.87 31.04 19.35
N ASN A 479 -11.13 30.15 18.38
CA ASN A 479 -12.29 29.29 18.35
C ASN A 479 -11.87 27.85 18.04
N ASP A 480 -12.31 26.89 18.84
CA ASP A 480 -11.98 25.47 18.70
C ASP A 480 -13.23 24.60 18.51
N TRP A 481 -14.27 25.10 17.83
CA TRP A 481 -15.55 24.41 17.77
C TRP A 481 -15.47 22.96 17.26
N LEU A 482 -14.57 22.65 16.31
CA LEU A 482 -14.33 21.29 15.85
C LEU A 482 -13.65 20.45 16.93
N GLY A 483 -12.59 20.97 17.54
CA GLY A 483 -11.88 20.30 18.64
C GLY A 483 -12.78 20.05 19.84
N SER A 484 -13.64 21.01 20.16
CA SER A 484 -14.63 20.97 21.23
C SER A 484 -15.71 19.92 20.99
N LEU A 485 -16.18 19.76 19.75
CA LEU A 485 -17.07 18.66 19.39
C LEU A 485 -16.41 17.28 19.46
N SER A 486 -15.11 17.20 19.18
CA SER A 486 -14.35 15.95 19.12
C SER A 486 -13.65 15.56 20.43
N LYS A 487 -14.20 15.96 21.59
CA LYS A 487 -13.65 15.63 22.93
C LYS A 487 -14.01 14.23 23.45
N GLY A 488 -14.92 13.53 22.78
CA GLY A 488 -15.41 12.22 23.20
C GLY A 488 -14.33 11.11 23.17
N PRO A 489 -14.55 9.99 23.91
CA PRO A 489 -13.66 8.85 23.84
C PRO A 489 -13.58 8.35 22.39
N GLU A 490 -12.36 8.09 21.93
CA GLU A 490 -12.02 7.70 20.55
C GLU A 490 -12.23 8.77 19.47
N SER A 491 -12.75 9.96 19.76
CA SER A 491 -12.85 11.07 18.80
C SER A 491 -11.50 11.76 18.53
N PHE A 492 -11.31 12.26 17.31
CA PHE A 492 -10.13 13.03 16.91
C PHE A 492 -10.52 14.30 16.14
N CYS A 493 -9.71 15.34 16.32
CA CYS A 493 -9.71 16.51 15.44
C CYS A 493 -8.38 16.58 14.70
N VAL A 494 -8.42 16.55 13.37
CA VAL A 494 -7.25 16.64 12.50
C VAL A 494 -7.21 18.02 11.86
N HIS A 495 -6.09 18.72 11.97
CA HIS A 495 -5.85 19.98 11.28
C HIS A 495 -4.94 19.76 10.07
N ILE A 496 -5.38 20.23 8.90
CA ILE A 496 -4.59 20.24 7.66
C ILE A 496 -4.42 21.70 7.25
N LYS A 497 -3.18 22.17 7.25
CA LYS A 497 -2.85 23.54 6.86
C LYS A 497 -2.66 23.65 5.35
#